data_AF-A0AAJ0V6M6-F1
#
_entry.id   AF-A0AAJ0V6M6-F1
#
_cell.length_a   1.000
_cell.length_b   1.000
_cell.length_c   1.000
_cell.angle_alpha   90.00
_cell.angle_beta   90.00
_cell.angle_gamma   90.00
#
_symmetry.space_group_name_H-M   'P 1'
#
loop_
_entity.id
_entity.type
_entity.pdbx_description
1 polymer ?
#
loop_
_entity_poly.entity_id
_entity_poly.type
_entity_poly.pdbx_seq_one_letter_code
_entity_poly.pdbx_strand_id
1 'polypeptide(L)'
;MCAFEHLGSIERGLSFVENSLKVLKPGGIAVHTTEFNFASDSDTIDNWGTVLFRRSDFERLRERLARQGFDVPPVSYETGDHPVDWFLDVPPFPGDPGYLTQKFPQYPHLKLVVDGFPSTCFGLFAQKPL
;
A
#
# COMPACT_ATOMS: atom_id res chain seq x y z
N MET A 1 -6.88 6.91 -7.09
CA MET A 1 -7.52 6.46 -5.84
C MET A 1 -7.14 5.01 -5.69
N CYS A 2 -6.23 4.73 -4.75
CA CYS A 2 -5.94 3.39 -4.28
C CYS A 2 -7.18 2.90 -3.50
N ALA A 3 -7.36 1.60 -3.33
CA ALA A 3 -8.64 1.05 -2.88
C ALA A 3 -8.53 0.12 -1.66
N PHE A 4 -7.41 -0.56 -1.48
CA PHE A 4 -7.35 -1.67 -0.52
C PHE A 4 -6.90 -1.23 0.88
N GLU A 5 -6.12 -0.16 0.98
CA GLU A 5 -5.82 0.55 2.22
C GLU A 5 -7.04 1.25 2.85
N HIS A 6 -8.05 1.58 2.04
CA HIS A 6 -9.21 2.36 2.48
C HIS A 6 -10.40 1.49 2.91
N LEU A 7 -10.19 0.17 3.05
CA LEU A 7 -11.27 -0.79 3.39
C LEU A 7 -11.49 -0.97 4.89
N GLY A 8 -10.81 -0.18 5.71
CA GLY A 8 -11.04 -0.17 7.14
C GLY A 8 -10.32 -1.27 7.91
N SER A 9 -9.61 -2.20 7.26
CA SER A 9 -8.67 -3.11 7.92
C SER A 9 -7.71 -3.76 6.91
N ILE A 10 -6.53 -4.17 7.38
CA ILE A 10 -5.53 -4.89 6.58
C ILE A 10 -6.14 -6.16 5.98
N GLU A 11 -6.86 -6.95 6.77
CA GLU A 11 -7.48 -8.20 6.31
C GLU A 11 -8.53 -7.97 5.22
N ARG A 12 -9.31 -6.88 5.29
CA ARG A 12 -10.25 -6.51 4.23
C ARG A 12 -9.52 -6.11 2.95
N GLY A 13 -8.40 -5.39 3.07
CA GLY A 13 -7.53 -5.08 1.95
C GLY A 13 -6.97 -6.33 1.27
N LEU A 14 -6.46 -7.29 2.04
CA LEU A 14 -5.98 -8.57 1.50
C LEU A 14 -7.10 -9.35 0.80
N SER A 15 -8.27 -9.45 1.45
CA SER A 15 -9.45 -10.09 0.89
C SER A 15 -9.92 -9.43 -0.41
N PHE A 16 -9.80 -8.11 -0.52
CA PHE A 16 -10.12 -7.39 -1.74
C PHE A 16 -9.22 -7.81 -2.90
N VAL A 17 -7.91 -7.94 -2.69
CA VAL A 17 -7.00 -8.42 -3.74
C VAL A 17 -7.35 -9.85 -4.13
N GLU A 18 -7.59 -10.76 -3.19
CA GLU A 18 -7.99 -12.13 -3.51
C GLU A 18 -9.29 -12.18 -4.33
N ASN A 19 -10.25 -11.32 -4.02
CA ASN A 19 -11.52 -11.26 -4.73
C ASN A 19 -11.38 -10.61 -6.12
N SER A 20 -10.52 -9.59 -6.27
CA SER A 20 -10.28 -8.93 -7.56
C SER A 20 -9.68 -9.90 -8.59
N LEU A 21 -8.87 -10.87 -8.15
CA LEU A 21 -8.24 -11.85 -9.02
C LEU A 21 -9.20 -12.92 -9.56
N LYS A 22 -10.29 -13.21 -8.85
CA LYS A 22 -11.27 -14.24 -9.25
C LYS A 22 -11.93 -13.91 -10.59
N VAL A 23 -12.13 -12.63 -10.87
CA VAL A 23 -12.79 -12.14 -12.09
C VAL A 23 -11.87 -11.99 -13.29
N LEU A 24 -10.56 -12.23 -13.12
CA LEU A 24 -9.63 -12.21 -14.26
C LEU A 24 -9.93 -13.37 -15.21
N LYS A 25 -9.71 -13.14 -16.51
CA LYS A 25 -9.59 -14.23 -17.48
C LYS A 25 -8.30 -15.02 -17.22
N PRO A 26 -8.23 -16.29 -17.62
CA PRO A 26 -6.97 -17.03 -17.56
C PRO A 26 -5.84 -16.28 -18.26
N GLY A 27 -4.65 -16.26 -17.64
CA GLY A 27 -3.51 -15.44 -18.07
C GLY A 27 -3.61 -13.94 -17.77
N GLY A 28 -4.75 -13.45 -17.24
CA GLY A 28 -4.94 -12.04 -16.90
C GLY A 28 -4.08 -11.59 -15.72
N ILE A 29 -3.69 -10.31 -15.71
CA ILE A 29 -2.82 -9.70 -14.70
C ILE A 29 -3.58 -8.61 -13.96
N ALA A 30 -3.48 -8.60 -12.63
CA ALA A 30 -3.86 -7.45 -11.81
C ALA A 30 -2.60 -6.74 -11.30
N VAL A 31 -2.65 -5.41 -11.30
CA VAL A 31 -1.63 -4.54 -10.73
C VAL A 31 -2.31 -3.64 -9.70
N HIS A 32 -1.74 -3.61 -8.50
CA HIS A 32 -2.28 -2.92 -7.34
C HIS A 32 -1.22 -2.00 -6.73
N THR A 33 -1.67 -0.84 -6.22
CA THR A 33 -0.85 0.11 -5.47
C THR A 33 -1.49 0.48 -4.14
N THR A 34 -0.72 0.49 -3.04
CA THR A 34 -1.06 1.05 -1.70
C THR A 34 0.21 1.59 -1.04
N GLU A 35 0.11 2.49 -0.08
CA GLU A 35 0.02 2.23 1.38
C GLU A 35 1.03 1.30 2.07
N PHE A 36 2.35 1.47 1.95
CA PHE A 36 3.36 0.66 2.65
C PHE A 36 4.04 1.41 3.80
N ASN A 37 3.93 0.88 5.02
CA ASN A 37 4.75 1.24 6.17
C ASN A 37 6.09 0.51 6.07
N PHE A 38 7.13 1.24 5.68
CA PHE A 38 8.45 0.67 5.44
C PHE A 38 9.39 0.72 6.66
N ALA A 39 8.97 1.35 7.75
CA ALA A 39 9.80 1.54 8.94
C ALA A 39 9.59 0.46 10.00
N SER A 40 8.46 -0.25 9.96
CA SER A 40 8.07 -1.22 10.99
C SER A 40 7.33 -2.40 10.39
N ASP A 41 7.62 -3.61 10.89
CA ASP A 41 6.88 -4.83 10.57
C ASP A 41 6.01 -5.33 11.74
N SER A 42 6.06 -4.65 12.90
CA SER A 42 5.22 -4.93 14.07
C SER A 42 4.06 -3.94 14.15
N ASP A 43 4.40 -2.65 14.29
CA ASP A 43 3.48 -1.56 14.56
C ASP A 43 3.04 -0.90 13.25
N THR A 44 1.74 -0.68 13.11
CA THR A 44 1.14 -0.04 11.94
C THR A 44 -0.28 0.45 12.25
N ILE A 45 -0.90 1.13 11.29
CA ILE A 45 -2.32 1.50 11.36
C ILE A 45 -3.16 0.37 10.77
N ASP A 46 -3.98 -0.25 11.61
CA ASP A 46 -5.03 -1.19 11.20
C ASP A 46 -6.35 -0.77 11.86
N ASN A 47 -7.48 -1.15 11.26
CA ASN A 47 -8.83 -0.83 11.76
C ASN A 47 -9.19 0.67 11.73
N TRP A 48 -8.72 1.39 10.71
CA TRP A 48 -8.97 2.82 10.51
C TRP A 48 -9.32 3.18 9.06
N GLY A 49 -9.71 4.43 8.81
CA GLY A 49 -10.16 4.88 7.46
C GLY A 49 -9.12 4.65 6.36
N THR A 50 -7.84 4.71 6.72
CA THR A 50 -6.71 4.28 5.90
C THR A 50 -5.83 3.38 6.76
N VAL A 51 -5.47 2.21 6.25
CA VAL A 51 -4.51 1.29 6.89
C VAL A 51 -3.18 1.34 6.17
N LEU A 52 -2.12 0.93 6.86
CA LEU A 52 -0.78 0.83 6.27
C LEU A 52 -0.32 -0.62 6.32
N PHE A 53 0.00 -1.18 5.16
CA PHE A 53 0.48 -2.55 5.07
C PHE A 53 1.94 -2.63 5.50
N ARG A 54 2.30 -3.73 6.13
CA ARG A 54 3.68 -4.07 6.47
C ARG A 54 4.23 -5.10 5.50
N ARG A 55 5.53 -5.36 5.58
CA ARG A 55 6.19 -6.39 4.77
C ARG A 55 5.53 -7.76 4.98
N SER A 56 5.30 -8.13 6.23
CA SER A 56 4.63 -9.38 6.63
C SER A 56 3.22 -9.53 6.07
N ASP A 57 2.47 -8.44 5.92
CA ASP A 57 1.13 -8.47 5.34
C ASP A 57 1.18 -8.80 3.84
N PHE A 58 2.15 -8.23 3.12
CA PHE A 58 2.39 -8.54 1.72
C PHE A 58 2.88 -9.98 1.52
N GLU A 59 3.80 -10.47 2.35
CA GLU A 59 4.26 -11.86 2.28
C GLU A 59 3.11 -12.84 2.57
N ARG A 60 2.28 -12.55 3.58
CA ARG A 60 1.07 -13.32 3.85
C ARG A 60 0.11 -13.34 2.66
N LEU A 61 -0.08 -12.21 1.98
CA LEU A 61 -0.90 -12.15 0.77
C LEU A 61 -0.31 -13.03 -0.35
N ARG A 62 0.99 -12.92 -0.60
CA ARG A 62 1.68 -13.72 -1.61
C ARG A 62 1.52 -15.22 -1.34
N GLU A 63 1.69 -15.65 -0.10
CA GLU A 63 1.48 -17.05 0.30
C GLU A 63 0.03 -17.51 0.11
N ARG A 64 -0.96 -16.67 0.43
CA ARG A 64 -2.38 -16.99 0.20
C ARG A 64 -2.71 -17.11 -1.28
N LEU A 65 -2.17 -16.21 -2.11
CA LEU A 65 -2.38 -16.22 -3.56
C LEU A 65 -1.68 -17.39 -4.23
N ALA A 66 -0.43 -17.70 -3.85
CA ALA A 66 0.31 -18.85 -4.35
C ALA A 66 -0.42 -20.16 -4.03
N ARG A 67 -0.99 -20.31 -2.83
CA ARG A 67 -1.81 -21.48 -2.46
C ARG A 67 -3.09 -21.62 -3.28
N GLN A 68 -3.59 -20.52 -3.85
CA GLN A 68 -4.74 -20.52 -4.76
C GLN A 68 -4.33 -20.76 -6.22
N GLY A 69 -3.04 -20.92 -6.51
CA GLY A 69 -2.52 -21.18 -7.86
C GLY A 69 -2.27 -19.93 -8.70
N PHE A 70 -2.35 -18.73 -8.12
CA PHE A 70 -1.93 -17.50 -8.79
C PHE A 70 -0.41 -17.44 -8.87
N ASP A 71 0.11 -16.90 -9.97
CA ASP A 71 1.52 -16.54 -10.08
C ASP A 71 1.75 -15.15 -9.46
N VAL A 72 2.60 -15.10 -8.44
CA VAL A 72 2.91 -13.88 -7.69
C VAL A 72 4.43 -13.81 -7.51
N PRO A 73 5.14 -13.24 -8.48
CA PRO A 73 6.61 -13.20 -8.46
C PRO A 73 7.14 -12.22 -7.40
N PRO A 74 8.40 -12.38 -6.93
CA PRO A 74 8.96 -11.58 -5.84
C PRO A 74 8.78 -10.07 -6.00
N VAL A 75 8.47 -9.39 -4.90
CA VAL A 75 8.34 -7.93 -4.84
C VAL A 75 9.59 -7.33 -4.20
N SER A 76 9.98 -6.15 -4.67
CA SER A 76 11.05 -5.37 -4.03
C SER A 76 10.47 -4.55 -2.88
N TYR A 77 11.15 -4.58 -1.74
CA TYR A 77 10.85 -3.73 -0.58
C TYR A 77 11.82 -2.55 -0.45
N GLU A 78 12.64 -2.32 -1.47
CA GLU A 78 13.55 -1.18 -1.52
C GLU A 78 12.74 0.12 -1.59
N THR A 79 13.12 1.09 -0.77
CA THR A 79 12.46 2.40 -0.71
C THR A 79 13.30 3.51 -1.31
N GLY A 80 14.34 3.16 -2.08
CA GLY A 80 15.29 4.12 -2.65
C GLY A 80 16.29 4.66 -1.63
N ASP A 81 17.44 5.10 -2.13
CA ASP A 81 18.57 5.63 -1.36
C ASP A 81 19.08 6.97 -1.90
N HIS A 82 18.37 7.58 -2.86
CA HIS A 82 18.72 8.90 -3.38
C HIS A 82 18.40 9.99 -2.35
N PRO A 83 19.02 11.17 -2.43
CA PRO A 83 18.77 12.24 -1.46
C PRO A 83 17.29 12.59 -1.27
N VAL A 84 16.46 12.48 -2.31
CA VAL A 84 15.01 12.73 -2.23
C VAL A 84 14.27 11.69 -1.37
N ASP A 85 14.78 10.47 -1.28
CA ASP A 85 14.21 9.36 -0.51
C ASP A 85 14.39 9.54 1.00
N TRP A 86 15.22 10.49 1.43
CA TRP A 86 15.50 10.75 2.84
C TRP A 86 14.54 11.76 3.46
N PHE A 87 13.73 12.44 2.64
CA PHE A 87 12.74 13.40 3.10
C PHE A 87 11.39 12.71 3.30
N LEU A 88 10.83 12.89 4.49
CA LEU A 88 9.48 12.45 4.83
C LEU A 88 8.61 13.68 5.02
N ASP A 89 7.56 13.80 4.21
CA ASP A 89 6.62 14.89 4.36
C ASP A 89 5.72 14.67 5.58
N VAL A 90 5.42 15.76 6.27
CA VAL A 90 4.55 15.79 7.46
C VAL A 90 3.32 16.64 7.17
N PRO A 91 2.19 16.43 7.85
CA PRO A 91 0.96 17.17 7.57
C PRO A 91 1.16 18.70 7.75
N PRO A 92 0.39 19.52 7.02
CA PRO A 92 -0.81 19.12 6.29
C PRO A 92 -0.54 18.61 4.86
N PHE A 93 -1.24 17.55 4.50
CA PHE A 93 -1.22 16.91 3.18
C PHE A 93 -2.39 17.38 2.28
N PRO A 94 -2.31 17.16 0.95
CA PRO A 94 -3.43 17.36 0.06
C PRO A 94 -4.64 16.53 0.50
N GLY A 95 -5.73 17.19 0.89
CA GLY A 95 -6.93 16.55 1.41
C GLY A 95 -7.17 16.76 2.91
N ASP A 96 -6.17 17.27 3.66
CA ASP A 96 -6.34 17.69 5.05
C ASP A 96 -7.27 18.91 5.18
N PRO A 97 -7.84 19.15 6.39
CA PRO A 97 -8.78 20.23 6.62
C PRO A 97 -8.32 21.59 6.06
N GLY A 98 -9.26 22.28 5.40
CA GLY A 98 -8.97 23.50 4.61
C GLY A 98 -8.22 24.61 5.34
N TYR A 99 -8.41 24.76 6.66
CA TYR A 99 -7.70 25.80 7.42
C TYR A 99 -6.20 25.51 7.58
N LEU A 100 -5.78 24.23 7.53
CA LEU A 100 -4.37 23.84 7.55
C LEU A 100 -3.76 24.00 6.15
N THR A 101 -4.46 23.56 5.11
CA THR A 101 -3.97 23.56 3.72
C THR A 101 -3.99 24.94 3.05
N GLN A 102 -4.77 25.90 3.57
CA GLN A 102 -4.72 27.31 3.12
C GLN A 102 -3.44 28.05 3.53
N LYS A 103 -2.80 27.59 4.62
CA LYS A 103 -1.62 28.26 5.19
C LYS A 103 -0.30 27.77 4.56
N PHE A 104 -0.30 26.56 4.00
CA PHE A 104 0.91 25.90 3.51
C PHE A 104 0.72 25.43 2.07
N PRO A 105 1.66 25.75 1.15
CA PRO A 105 1.61 25.24 -0.22
C PRO A 105 1.64 23.71 -0.23
N GLN A 106 0.86 23.13 -1.13
CA GLN A 106 0.66 21.68 -1.25
C GLN A 106 1.48 21.16 -2.43
N TYR A 107 2.28 20.11 -2.19
CA TYR A 107 3.14 19.49 -3.21
C TYR A 107 2.90 17.98 -3.24
N PRO A 108 3.15 17.31 -4.38
CA PRO A 108 3.18 15.85 -4.42
C PRO A 108 4.23 15.29 -3.45
N HIS A 109 3.91 14.17 -2.83
CA HIS A 109 4.77 13.52 -1.84
C HIS A 109 5.37 12.24 -2.42
N LEU A 110 6.65 12.01 -2.16
CA LEU A 110 7.29 10.72 -2.43
C LEU A 110 7.14 9.77 -1.24
N LYS A 111 7.40 10.29 -0.03
CA LYS A 111 7.24 9.60 1.25
C LYS A 111 6.63 10.56 2.25
N LEU A 112 5.81 10.04 3.15
CA LEU A 112 5.10 10.86 4.12
C LEU A 112 4.92 10.12 5.45
N VAL A 113 4.65 10.87 6.52
CA VAL A 113 4.39 10.34 7.85
C VAL A 113 2.88 10.33 8.10
N VAL A 114 2.25 9.16 8.01
CA VAL A 114 0.84 9.00 8.38
C VAL A 114 0.77 8.61 9.86
N ASP A 115 0.23 9.49 10.69
CA ASP A 115 0.02 9.23 12.13
C ASP A 115 1.27 8.67 12.85
N GLY A 116 2.44 9.19 12.49
CA GLY A 116 3.73 8.76 13.05
C GLY A 116 4.44 7.63 12.29
N PHE A 117 3.82 7.03 11.27
CA PHE A 117 4.40 5.94 10.48
C PHE A 117 4.95 6.43 9.13
N PRO A 118 6.27 6.34 8.90
CA PRO A 118 6.87 6.59 7.59
C PRO A 118 6.30 5.62 6.55
N SER A 119 5.72 6.20 5.49
CA SER A 119 4.94 5.46 4.50
C SER A 119 5.26 5.92 3.08
N THR A 120 5.14 4.98 2.13
CA THR A 120 5.29 5.24 0.69
C THR A 120 4.33 4.37 -0.11
N CYS A 121 4.20 4.64 -1.41
CA CYS A 121 3.47 3.79 -2.33
C CYS A 121 4.26 2.50 -2.64
N PHE A 122 3.54 1.40 -2.79
CA PHE A 122 4.06 0.06 -3.01
C PHE A 122 3.24 -0.64 -4.09
N GLY A 123 3.95 -1.27 -5.03
CA GLY A 123 3.37 -1.98 -6.15
C GLY A 123 3.34 -3.50 -5.93
N LEU A 124 2.19 -4.09 -6.23
CA LEU A 124 1.95 -5.53 -6.20
C LEU A 124 1.38 -5.95 -7.55
N PHE A 125 1.79 -7.13 -8.03
CA PHE A 125 1.19 -7.74 -9.21
C PHE A 125 0.95 -9.24 -9.00
N ALA A 126 -0.11 -9.75 -9.62
CA ALA A 126 -0.46 -11.15 -9.61
C ALA A 126 -1.12 -11.55 -10.93
N GLN A 127 -0.81 -12.75 -11.41
CA GLN A 127 -1.33 -13.29 -12.66
C GLN A 127 -2.18 -14.54 -12.41
N LYS A 128 -3.34 -14.61 -13.06
CA LYS A 128 -4.18 -15.81 -13.08
C LYS A 128 -3.55 -16.87 -13.99
N PRO A 129 -3.45 -18.14 -13.55
CA PRO A 129 -2.95 -19.21 -14.42
C PRO A 129 -3.79 -19.34 -15.70
N LEU A 130 -3.18 -19.91 -16.73
CA LEU A 130 -3.81 -20.19 -18.04
C LEU A 130 -4.91 -21.25 -17.95
#